data_AF-A0AAU9U5P6-F1
#
_entry.id   AF-A0AAU9U5P6-F1
#
_cell.length_a   1.000
_cell.length_b   1.000
_cell.length_c   1.000
_cell.angle_alpha   90.00
_cell.angle_beta   90.00
_cell.angle_gamma   90.00
#
_symmetry.space_group_name_H-M   'P 1'
#
loop_
_entity.id
_entity.type
_entity.pdbx_description
1 polymer ?
#
loop_
_entity_poly.entity_id
_entity_poly.type
_entity_poly.pdbx_seq_one_letter_code
_entity_poly.pdbx_strand_id
1 'polypeptide(L)'
;MISESNVTNKSSINILGYSTYLSPHPDGTAHAGSAIVDRKGLNYNLLAPYDKDYLQAASVMVNTRTGFITLSAVYCPPKHKISEANFTDFFKTLGNRFIAGGDWNAKHIYWGSRLTTSRGRSLKVCLDSNHLLTLFNATLRLSYLRL
;
A
#
# COMPACT_ATOMS: atom_id res chain seq x y z
N MET A 1 6.10 5.63 -3.21
CA MET A 1 5.74 4.25 -2.82
C MET A 1 5.46 3.49 -4.10
N ILE A 2 6.03 2.30 -4.26
CA ILE A 2 5.96 1.50 -5.49
C ILE A 2 5.44 0.11 -5.12
N SER A 3 4.33 -0.30 -5.74
CA SER A 3 3.84 -1.69 -5.72
C SER A 3 4.27 -2.41 -7.01
N GLU A 4 4.39 -3.74 -6.97
CA GLU A 4 4.87 -4.57 -8.09
C GLU A 4 6.28 -4.19 -8.59
N SER A 5 7.18 -3.94 -7.65
CA SER A 5 8.56 -3.55 -7.99
C SER A 5 9.34 -4.65 -8.74
N ASN A 6 8.85 -5.90 -8.77
CA ASN A 6 9.47 -7.07 -9.40
C ASN A 6 10.95 -7.22 -9.03
N VAL A 7 11.27 -6.87 -7.78
CA VAL A 7 12.61 -6.93 -7.22
C VAL A 7 12.85 -8.24 -6.50
N THR A 8 14.08 -8.71 -6.54
CA THR A 8 14.59 -9.85 -5.77
C THR A 8 15.54 -9.36 -4.68
N ASN A 9 15.98 -10.26 -3.81
CA ASN A 9 17.03 -9.98 -2.81
C ASN A 9 18.36 -9.51 -3.43
N LYS A 10 18.54 -9.67 -4.75
CA LYS A 10 19.74 -9.25 -5.49
C LYS A 10 19.54 -7.95 -6.27
N SER A 11 18.32 -7.42 -6.30
CA SER A 11 17.99 -6.22 -7.06
C SER A 11 18.44 -4.97 -6.31
N SER A 12 18.90 -3.95 -7.04
CA SER A 12 19.13 -2.61 -6.50
C SER A 12 18.46 -1.58 -7.40
N ILE A 13 17.74 -0.63 -6.81
CA ILE A 13 17.14 0.51 -7.50
C ILE A 13 17.86 1.75 -7.00
N ASN A 14 18.69 2.33 -7.86
CA ASN A 14 19.47 3.52 -7.55
C ASN A 14 18.84 4.74 -8.22
N ILE A 15 18.24 5.60 -7.40
CA ILE A 15 17.70 6.90 -7.85
C ILE A 15 18.53 7.98 -7.16
N LEU A 16 19.17 8.84 -7.96
CA LEU A 16 20.05 9.89 -7.43
C LEU A 16 19.27 10.83 -6.50
N GLY A 17 19.77 11.01 -5.27
CA GLY A 17 19.11 11.82 -4.25
C GLY A 17 18.08 11.08 -3.40
N TYR A 18 17.89 9.77 -3.63
CA TYR A 18 16.93 8.95 -2.88
C TYR A 18 17.59 7.67 -2.33
N SER A 19 17.08 7.20 -1.19
CA SER A 19 17.32 5.89 -0.61
C SER A 19 16.17 4.98 -1.01
N THR A 20 16.48 3.74 -1.42
CA THR A 20 15.46 2.79 -1.84
C THR A 20 15.46 1.59 -0.91
N TYR A 21 14.29 1.26 -0.35
CA TYR A 21 14.05 0.09 0.50
C TYR A 21 13.18 -0.88 -0.28
N LEU A 22 13.68 -2.09 -0.46
CA LEU A 22 13.01 -3.15 -1.20
C LEU A 22 12.42 -4.17 -0.23
N SER A 23 11.17 -4.53 -0.44
CA SER A 23 10.50 -5.68 0.17
C SER A 23 10.19 -6.66 -0.94
N PRO A 24 11.16 -7.50 -1.36
CA PRO A 24 10.99 -8.51 -2.39
C PRO A 24 9.99 -9.59 -1.97
N HIS A 25 9.52 -10.38 -2.94
CA HIS A 25 8.61 -11.50 -2.66
C HIS A 25 9.33 -12.59 -1.83
N PRO A 26 8.66 -13.23 -0.85
CA PRO A 26 9.30 -14.16 0.10
C PRO A 26 9.97 -15.38 -0.56
N ASP A 27 9.52 -15.79 -1.75
CA ASP A 27 10.13 -16.90 -2.49
C ASP A 27 11.39 -16.51 -3.27
N GLY A 28 11.80 -15.24 -3.21
CA GLY A 28 13.04 -14.73 -3.80
C GLY A 28 13.01 -14.51 -5.31
N THR A 29 11.86 -14.70 -5.97
CA THR A 29 11.73 -14.52 -7.42
C THR A 29 11.15 -13.16 -7.79
N ALA A 30 11.42 -12.71 -9.03
CA ALA A 30 11.11 -11.35 -9.51
C ALA A 30 9.66 -11.20 -9.97
N HIS A 31 8.70 -11.65 -9.16
CA HIS A 31 7.29 -11.40 -9.38
C HIS A 31 6.69 -10.86 -8.08
N ALA A 32 6.04 -9.70 -8.14
CA ALA A 32 5.59 -8.94 -6.97
C ALA A 32 6.72 -8.24 -6.17
N GLY A 33 6.45 -7.89 -4.91
CA GLY A 33 7.32 -7.07 -4.07
C GLY A 33 6.99 -5.58 -4.11
N SER A 34 7.37 -4.86 -3.06
CA SER A 34 7.15 -3.41 -2.93
C SER A 34 8.47 -2.66 -2.70
N ALA A 35 8.50 -1.39 -3.06
CA ALA A 35 9.62 -0.51 -2.79
C ALA A 35 9.19 0.83 -2.21
N ILE A 36 9.94 1.32 -1.23
CA ILE A 36 9.87 2.70 -0.76
C ILE A 36 11.09 3.42 -1.30
N VAL A 37 10.86 4.49 -2.05
CA VAL A 37 11.90 5.42 -2.49
C VAL A 37 11.72 6.67 -1.65
N ASP A 38 12.71 6.98 -0.82
CA ASP A 38 12.71 8.11 0.10
C ASP A 38 13.83 9.09 -0.22
N ARG A 39 13.62 10.40 -0.05
CA ARG A 39 14.64 11.40 -0.38
C ARG A 39 15.75 11.36 0.69
N LYS A 40 17.01 11.32 0.26
CA LYS A 40 18.17 11.37 1.18
C LYS A 40 18.09 12.62 2.06
N GLY A 41 18.16 12.43 3.37
CA GLY A 41 18.13 13.51 4.38
C GLY A 41 16.82 13.62 5.19
N LEU A 42 15.86 12.70 5.00
CA LEU A 42 14.70 12.61 5.87
C LEU A 42 15.01 11.80 7.14
N ASN A 43 14.53 12.27 8.30
CA ASN A 43 14.59 11.52 9.54
C ASN A 43 13.41 10.53 9.58
N TYR A 44 13.70 9.24 9.43
CA TYR A 44 12.69 8.18 9.47
C TYR A 44 13.18 6.97 10.29
N ASN A 45 12.22 6.18 10.78
CA ASN A 45 12.43 4.88 11.40
C ASN A 45 11.73 3.80 10.57
N LEU A 46 12.44 2.73 10.23
CA LEU A 46 11.82 1.55 9.59
C LEU A 46 10.95 0.81 10.61
N LEU A 47 9.73 0.47 10.23
CA LEU A 47 8.86 -0.39 11.03
C LEU A 47 9.02 -1.85 10.59
N ALA A 48 8.68 -2.78 11.47
CA ALA A 48 8.67 -4.20 11.12
C ALA A 48 7.74 -4.43 9.91
N PRO A 49 8.17 -5.24 8.90
CA PRO A 49 7.34 -5.53 7.75
C PRO A 49 6.08 -6.29 8.19
N TYR A 50 4.95 -5.97 7.56
CA TYR A 50 3.72 -6.75 7.70
C TYR A 50 3.71 -7.80 6.59
N ASP A 51 4.19 -9.00 6.89
CA ASP A 51 4.34 -10.08 5.91
C ASP A 51 3.35 -11.22 6.22
N LYS A 52 2.19 -11.16 5.58
CA LYS A 52 1.19 -12.22 5.58
C LYS A 52 0.94 -12.64 4.14
N ASP A 53 0.69 -13.91 3.89
CA ASP A 53 0.39 -14.45 2.55
C ASP A 53 -0.72 -13.67 1.81
N TYR A 54 -1.61 -13.05 2.58
CA TYR A 54 -2.74 -12.28 2.06
C TYR A 54 -2.51 -10.77 2.00
N LEU A 55 -1.50 -10.22 2.69
CA LEU A 55 -1.18 -8.79 2.70
C LEU A 55 0.29 -8.60 3.07
N GLN A 56 1.03 -7.96 2.18
CA GLN A 56 2.42 -7.59 2.34
C GLN A 56 2.53 -6.07 2.43
N ALA A 57 3.21 -5.56 3.44
CA ALA A 57 3.46 -4.13 3.54
C ALA A 57 4.82 -3.78 4.14
N ALA A 58 5.48 -2.81 3.52
CA ALA A 58 6.66 -2.14 4.04
C ALA A 58 6.25 -0.77 4.59
N SER A 59 6.66 -0.45 5.81
CA SER A 59 6.25 0.78 6.49
C SER A 59 7.44 1.56 7.03
N VAL A 60 7.41 2.87 6.87
CA VAL A 60 8.37 3.81 7.46
C VAL A 60 7.63 4.86 8.29
N MET A 61 8.15 5.18 9.46
CA MET A 61 7.67 6.29 10.27
C MET A 61 8.57 7.50 10.02
N VAL A 62 8.02 8.55 9.41
CA VAL A 62 8.75 9.78 9.09
C VAL A 62 8.50 10.81 10.19
N ASN A 63 9.58 11.42 10.69
CA ASN A 63 9.48 12.54 11.61
C ASN A 63 9.25 13.85 10.82
N THR A 64 8.11 14.50 11.05
CA THR A 64 7.79 15.80 10.46
C THR A 64 7.81 16.89 11.52
N ARG A 65 7.81 18.16 11.09
CA ARG A 65 7.68 19.30 12.03
C ARG A 65 6.42 19.23 12.90
N THR A 66 5.40 18.51 12.44
CA THR A 66 4.11 18.37 13.14
C THR A 66 3.98 17.05 13.91
N GLY A 67 5.08 16.29 14.05
CA GLY A 67 5.10 14.96 14.66
C GLY A 67 5.25 13.84 13.62
N PHE A 68 4.98 12.61 14.03
CA PHE A 68 5.22 11.42 13.21
C PHE A 68 4.07 11.12 12.24
N ILE A 69 4.42 10.66 11.06
CA ILE A 69 3.48 10.07 10.08
C ILE A 69 4.05 8.76 9.55
N THR A 70 3.23 7.72 9.51
CA THR A 70 3.61 6.42 8.95
C THR A 70 3.24 6.36 7.47
N LEU A 71 4.18 5.98 6.61
CA LEU A 71 3.94 5.70 5.19
C LEU A 71 4.05 4.19 4.97
N SER A 72 3.03 3.55 4.37
CA SER A 72 2.98 2.10 4.23
C SER A 72 2.67 1.66 2.80
N ALA A 73 3.65 1.05 2.13
CA ALA A 73 3.50 0.52 0.79
C ALA A 73 2.86 -0.88 0.87
N VAL A 74 1.64 -1.02 0.34
CA VAL A 74 0.82 -2.22 0.50
C VAL A 74 0.70 -3.00 -0.81
N TYR A 75 0.80 -4.32 -0.73
CA TYR A 75 0.46 -5.25 -1.80
C TYR A 75 -0.40 -6.40 -1.25
N CYS A 76 -1.58 -6.61 -1.82
CA CYS A 76 -2.45 -7.72 -1.49
C CYS A 76 -2.45 -8.71 -2.67
N PRO A 77 -1.89 -9.92 -2.54
CA PRO A 77 -1.90 -10.86 -3.65
C PRO A 77 -3.34 -11.28 -4.04
N PRO A 78 -3.65 -11.44 -5.34
CA PRO A 78 -5.02 -11.60 -5.81
C PRO A 78 -5.70 -12.89 -5.34
N LYS A 79 -4.94 -13.93 -4.99
CA LYS A 79 -5.46 -15.28 -4.70
C LYS A 79 -6.04 -15.45 -3.30
N HIS A 80 -5.59 -14.70 -2.29
CA HIS A 80 -5.92 -14.96 -0.89
C HIS A 80 -7.15 -14.19 -0.41
N LYS A 81 -8.03 -14.83 0.37
CA LYS A 81 -9.14 -14.12 1.03
C LYS A 81 -8.59 -13.25 2.16
N ILE A 82 -9.07 -12.01 2.27
CA ILE A 82 -8.73 -11.08 3.35
C ILE A 82 -10.03 -10.64 4.00
N SER A 83 -10.14 -10.82 5.32
CA SER A 83 -11.31 -10.38 6.09
C SER A 83 -11.17 -8.92 6.55
N GLU A 84 -12.28 -8.34 7.00
CA GLU A 84 -12.28 -7.01 7.65
C GLU A 84 -11.35 -6.97 8.87
N ALA A 85 -11.36 -8.04 9.68
CA ALA A 85 -10.51 -8.14 10.86
C ALA A 85 -9.02 -8.11 10.48
N ASN A 86 -8.62 -8.81 9.40
CA ASN A 86 -7.24 -8.78 8.93
C ASN A 86 -6.81 -7.38 8.49
N PHE A 87 -7.67 -6.64 7.78
CA PHE A 87 -7.37 -5.25 7.42
C PHE A 87 -7.28 -4.36 8.66
N THR A 88 -8.19 -4.55 9.62
CA THR A 88 -8.19 -3.79 10.88
C THR A 88 -6.89 -4.02 11.66
N ASP A 89 -6.44 -5.27 11.76
CA ASP A 89 -5.16 -5.61 12.41
C ASP A 89 -3.97 -4.97 11.69
N PHE A 90 -3.97 -4.94 10.36
CA PHE A 90 -2.97 -4.23 9.58
C PHE A 90 -2.97 -2.73 9.88
N PHE A 91 -4.12 -2.05 9.79
CA PHE A 91 -4.18 -0.60 9.99
C PHE A 91 -3.79 -0.17 11.41
N LYS A 92 -4.10 -0.99 12.43
CA LYS A 92 -3.63 -0.76 13.81
C LYS A 92 -2.10 -0.67 13.91
N THR A 93 -1.36 -1.41 13.08
CA THR A 93 0.11 -1.36 13.08
C THR A 93 0.67 -0.02 12.60
N LEU A 94 -0.12 0.78 11.86
CA LEU A 94 0.33 2.05 11.28
C LEU A 94 0.19 3.24 12.24
N GLY A 95 -0.56 3.07 13.34
CA GLY A 95 -0.84 4.12 14.33
C GLY A 95 -1.93 5.09 13.87
N ASN A 96 -1.98 6.27 14.49
CA ASN A 96 -3.09 7.23 14.30
C ASN A 96 -2.93 8.16 13.08
N ARG A 97 -1.70 8.32 12.59
CA ARG A 97 -1.38 9.22 11.46
C ARG A 97 -0.59 8.45 10.42
N PHE A 98 -1.26 8.05 9.36
CA PHE A 98 -0.61 7.29 8.30
C PHE A 98 -1.18 7.57 6.91
N ILE A 99 -0.40 7.19 5.91
CA ILE A 99 -0.83 7.04 4.52
C ILE A 99 -0.45 5.63 4.08
N ALA A 100 -1.45 4.83 3.74
CA ALA A 100 -1.25 3.48 3.20
C ALA A 100 -1.67 3.48 1.72
N GLY A 101 -0.79 3.02 0.85
CA GLY A 101 -1.00 3.07 -0.60
C GLY A 101 -0.27 1.95 -1.33
N GLY A 102 -0.82 1.53 -2.46
CA GLY A 102 -0.29 0.44 -3.28
C GLY A 102 -1.42 -0.35 -3.92
N ASP A 103 -1.15 -1.60 -4.29
CA ASP A 103 -2.12 -2.46 -4.95
C ASP A 103 -2.84 -3.37 -3.95
N TRP A 104 -4.08 -2.99 -3.64
CA TRP A 104 -4.95 -3.73 -2.73
C TRP A 104 -5.63 -4.94 -3.39
N ASN A 105 -5.51 -5.10 -4.72
CA ASN A 105 -6.26 -6.07 -5.53
C ASN A 105 -7.75 -6.15 -5.13
N ALA A 106 -8.33 -5.01 -4.74
CA ALA A 106 -9.66 -4.88 -4.17
C ALA A 106 -10.48 -3.98 -5.09
N LYS A 107 -11.56 -4.50 -5.65
CA LYS A 107 -12.43 -3.76 -6.57
C LYS A 107 -13.68 -3.33 -5.81
N HIS A 108 -14.00 -2.05 -5.82
CA HIS A 108 -15.24 -1.52 -5.27
C HIS A 108 -15.66 -0.27 -6.04
N ILE A 109 -16.97 -0.08 -6.23
CA ILE A 109 -17.53 1.10 -6.90
C ILE A 109 -17.16 2.42 -6.22
N TYR A 110 -16.96 2.39 -4.91
CA TYR A 110 -16.59 3.56 -4.10
C TYR A 110 -15.28 4.23 -4.55
N TRP A 111 -14.30 3.44 -5.01
CA TRP A 111 -13.06 3.94 -5.60
C TRP A 111 -13.00 3.73 -7.11
N GLY A 112 -14.15 3.61 -7.77
CA GLY A 112 -14.27 3.74 -9.23
C GLY A 112 -14.12 2.47 -10.03
N SER A 113 -14.11 1.31 -9.37
CA SER A 113 -14.17 0.06 -10.11
C SER A 113 -15.58 -0.17 -10.67
N ARG A 114 -15.67 -0.81 -11.85
CA ARG A 114 -16.95 -1.26 -12.43
C ARG A 114 -17.58 -2.41 -11.65
N LEU A 115 -16.80 -3.09 -10.81
CA LEU A 115 -17.21 -4.29 -10.07
C LEU A 115 -16.90 -4.11 -8.58
N THR A 116 -17.67 -4.79 -7.75
CA THR A 116 -17.40 -4.92 -6.32
C THR A 116 -17.06 -6.37 -5.99
N THR A 117 -15.82 -6.62 -5.54
CA THR A 117 -15.37 -7.94 -5.09
C THR A 117 -15.64 -8.15 -3.60
N SER A 118 -15.60 -9.41 -3.12
CA SER A 118 -15.66 -9.70 -1.68
C SER A 118 -14.57 -8.98 -0.91
N ARG A 119 -13.32 -9.01 -1.41
CA ARG A 119 -12.19 -8.25 -0.84
C ARG A 119 -12.46 -6.75 -0.81
N GLY A 120 -13.01 -6.18 -1.88
CA GLY A 120 -13.40 -4.76 -1.93
C GLY A 120 -14.45 -4.40 -0.88
N ARG A 121 -15.44 -5.27 -0.64
CA ARG A 121 -16.41 -5.08 0.45
C ARG A 121 -15.74 -5.12 1.82
N SER A 122 -14.93 -6.13 2.09
CA SER A 122 -14.22 -6.25 3.38
C SER A 122 -13.30 -5.07 3.67
N LEU A 123 -12.58 -4.58 2.66
CA LEU A 123 -11.76 -3.37 2.79
C LEU A 123 -12.63 -2.14 3.05
N LYS A 124 -13.74 -1.96 2.31
CA LYS A 124 -14.62 -0.79 2.49
C LYS A 124 -15.25 -0.76 3.88
N VAL A 125 -15.75 -1.89 4.38
CA VAL A 125 -16.30 -1.99 5.74
C VAL A 125 -15.22 -1.65 6.77
N CYS A 126 -14.00 -2.18 6.62
CA CYS A 126 -12.89 -1.83 7.51
C CYS A 126 -12.60 -0.33 7.52
N LEU A 127 -12.54 0.31 6.34
CA LEU A 127 -12.30 1.76 6.25
C LEU A 127 -13.41 2.55 6.96
N ASP A 128 -14.67 2.17 6.78
CA ASP A 128 -15.82 2.84 7.43
C ASP A 128 -15.81 2.66 8.94
N SER A 129 -15.62 1.42 9.41
CA SER A 129 -15.56 1.06 10.84
C SER A 129 -14.43 1.78 11.59
N ASN A 130 -13.34 2.11 10.89
CA ASN A 130 -12.17 2.79 11.46
C ASN A 130 -12.10 4.28 11.11
N HIS A 131 -13.14 4.86 10.51
CA HIS A 131 -13.19 6.26 10.07
C HIS A 131 -12.00 6.68 9.17
N LEU A 132 -11.52 5.77 8.34
CA LEU A 132 -10.41 5.98 7.42
C LEU A 132 -10.91 6.56 6.09
N LEU A 133 -10.24 7.58 5.59
CA LEU A 133 -10.59 8.25 4.35
C LEU A 133 -9.76 7.73 3.18
N THR A 134 -10.41 7.53 2.03
CA THR A 134 -9.73 7.26 0.76
C THR A 134 -9.36 8.57 0.06
N LEU A 135 -8.12 8.69 -0.41
CA LEU A 135 -7.65 9.89 -1.12
C LEU A 135 -8.00 9.90 -2.63
N PHE A 136 -8.56 8.81 -3.16
CA PHE A 136 -8.99 8.73 -4.55
C PHE A 136 -10.51 8.91 -4.66
N ASN A 137 -10.94 9.93 -5.39
CA ASN A 137 -12.34 10.08 -5.79
C ASN A 137 -12.49 9.61 -7.25
N ALA A 138 -13.40 8.68 -7.48
CA ALA A 138 -13.57 7.95 -8.73
C ALA A 138 -14.19 8.74 -9.90
N THR A 139 -14.31 10.07 -9.78
CA THR A 139 -15.05 10.87 -10.76
C THR A 139 -14.09 11.58 -11.72
N LEU A 140 -13.40 10.80 -12.55
CA LEU A 140 -12.92 11.27 -13.86
C LEU A 140 -13.69 10.50 -14.94
N ARG A 141 -14.92 10.97 -15.19
CA ARG A 141 -15.71 10.55 -16.35
C ARG A 141 -15.13 11.28 -17.56
N LEU A 142 -14.12 10.71 -18.20
CA LEU A 142 -13.72 11.11 -19.56
C LEU A 142 -14.84 10.69 -20.53
N SER A 143 -15.85 11.54 -20.66
CA SER A 143 -16.68 11.62 -21.86
C SER A 143 -16.00 12.58 -22.84
N TYR A 144 -16.06 12.26 -24.14
CA TYR A 144 -15.39 12.85 -25.33
C TYR A 144 -14.01 12.20 -25.63
N LEU A 145 -13.74 11.62 -26.80
CA LEU A 145 -14.29 11.79 -28.15
C LEU A 145 -14.50 10.45 -28.87
N ARG A 146 -15.60 10.38 -29.65
CA ARG A 146 -15.62 9.65 -30.92
C ARG A 146 -14.73 10.40 -31.90
N LEU A 147 -13.82 9.69 -32.55
CA LEU A 147 -13.50 9.87 -33.96
C LEU A 147 -13.67 8.49 -34.61
#